data_AF-A0A9D5ELV2-F1
#
_entry.id   AF-A0A9D5ELV2-F1
#
_cell.length_a   1.000
_cell.length_b   1.000
_cell.length_c   1.000
_cell.angle_alpha   90.00
_cell.angle_beta   90.00
_cell.angle_gamma   90.00
#
_symmetry.space_group_name_H-M   'P 1'
#
loop_
_entity.id
_entity.type
_entity.pdbx_description
1 polymer ?
#
loop_
_entity_poly.entity_id
_entity_poly.type
_entity_poly.pdbx_seq_one_letter_code
_entity_poly.pdbx_strand_id
1 'polypeptide(L)' 'MLTTRKQVAIYVDRASGQWIIRDSDGNFWTLPPSDTPWDDRQPFYPGEETELEPVPGHYRYMLRLPRE' A
#
# COMPACT_ATOMS: atom_id res chain seq x y z
N MET A 1 9.95 -25.15 -5.27
CA MET A 1 8.60 -24.74 -4.85
C MET A 1 8.73 -23.32 -4.31
N LEU A 2 8.60 -22.31 -5.17
CA LEU A 2 8.62 -20.92 -4.74
C LEU A 2 7.29 -20.69 -4.01
N THR A 3 7.31 -20.65 -2.69
CA THR A 3 6.21 -20.04 -1.95
C THR A 3 6.20 -18.58 -2.38
N THR A 4 5.43 -18.26 -3.43
CA THR A 4 5.07 -16.89 -3.75
C THR A 4 4.30 -16.40 -2.53
N ARG A 5 5.05 -15.87 -1.55
CA ARG A 5 4.45 -15.14 -0.45
C ARG A 5 3.73 -14.01 -1.15
N LYS A 6 2.40 -14.09 -1.15
CA LYS A 6 1.46 -13.04 -1.54
C LYS A 6 1.70 -11.83 -0.62
N GLN A 7 2.83 -11.18 -0.79
CA GLN A 7 3.28 -10.11 0.08
C GLN A 7 2.62 -8.84 -0.40
N VAL A 8 1.71 -8.33 0.41
CA VAL A 8 1.23 -6.95 0.29
C VAL A 8 2.46 -6.04 0.25
N ALA A 9 2.60 -5.23 -0.80
CA ALA A 9 3.69 -4.28 -0.94
C ALA A 9 3.19 -2.89 -0.56
N ILE A 10 3.97 -2.15 0.20
CA ILE A 10 3.66 -0.77 0.56
C ILE A 10 4.50 0.13 -0.33
N TYR A 11 3.86 1.15 -0.85
CA TYR A 11 4.43 2.24 -1.61
C TYR A 11 4.02 3.56 -0.97
N VAL A 12 4.80 4.61 -1.20
CA VAL A 12 4.40 5.99 -0.94
C VAL A 12 4.42 6.73 -2.26
N ASP A 13 3.32 7.39 -2.59
CA ASP A 13 3.29 8.32 -3.72
C ASP A 13 4.05 9.58 -3.31
N ARG A 14 5.19 9.85 -3.95
CA ARG A 14 5.98 11.06 -3.65
C ARG A 14 5.33 12.34 -4.16
N ALA A 15 4.49 12.26 -5.18
CA ALA A 15 3.79 13.42 -5.73
C ALA A 15 2.77 13.99 -4.72
N SER A 16 2.00 13.13 -4.07
CA SER A 16 0.92 13.52 -3.14
C SER A 16 1.27 13.27 -1.66
N GLY A 17 2.36 12.55 -1.38
CA GLY A 17 2.73 12.13 -0.02
C GLY A 17 1.78 11.08 0.58
N GLN A 18 1.05 10.34 -0.26
CA GLN A 18 0.03 9.38 0.19
C GLN A 18 0.58 7.95 0.24
N TRP A 19 0.09 7.16 1.19
CA TRP A 19 0.46 5.75 1.29
C TRP A 19 -0.37 4.92 0.33
N ILE A 20 0.30 4.14 -0.51
CA ILE A 20 -0.31 3.26 -1.50
C ILE A 20 0.03 1.81 -1.14
N ILE A 21 -0.97 0.95 -1.04
CA ILE A 21 -0.82 -0.48 -0.80
C ILE A 21 -1.11 -1.22 -2.08
N ARG A 22 -0.21 -2.12 -2.46
CA ARG A 22 -0.46 -3.11 -3.48
C ARG A 22 -0.78 -4.43 -2.83
N ASP A 23 -2.02 -4.88 -3.02
CA ASP A 23 -2.46 -6.19 -2.57
C ASP A 23 -1.77 -7.31 -3.34
N SER A 24 -1.87 -8.51 -2.80
CA SER A 24 -1.30 -9.71 -3.43
C SER A 24 -1.94 -10.07 -4.77
N ASP A 25 -3.14 -9.54 -5.04
CA ASP A 25 -3.84 -9.64 -6.32
C ASP A 25 -3.31 -8.62 -7.36
N GLY A 26 -2.48 -7.67 -6.93
CA GLY A 26 -1.94 -6.61 -7.77
C GLY A 26 -2.78 -5.33 -7.80
N ASN A 27 -3.89 -5.29 -7.06
CA ASN A 27 -4.71 -4.09 -6.88
C ASN A 27 -4.01 -3.05 -6.02
N PHE A 28 -4.17 -1.77 -6.37
CA PHE A 28 -3.60 -0.66 -5.63
C PHE A 28 -4.68 0.05 -4.80
N TRP A 29 -4.32 0.41 -3.58
CA TRP A 29 -5.20 1.06 -2.62
C TRP A 29 -4.49 2.25 -2.01
N THR A 30 -5.13 3.40 -1.96
CA THR A 30 -4.65 4.55 -1.22
C THR A 30 -5.18 4.53 0.20
N LEU A 31 -4.32 4.84 1.16
CA LEU A 31 -4.66 4.92 2.57
C LEU A 31 -4.79 6.39 2.96
N PRO A 32 -6.00 6.86 3.30
CA PRO A 32 -6.17 8.18 3.87
C PRO A 32 -5.53 8.27 5.26
N PRO A 33 -5.15 9.47 5.72
CA PRO A 33 -4.69 9.69 7.09
C PRO A 33 -5.88 9.65 8.05
N SER A 34 -6.43 8.46 8.31
CA SER A 34 -7.45 8.20 9.33
C SER A 34 -6.89 7.35 10.47
N ASP A 35 -7.69 7.17 11.53
CA ASP A 35 -7.37 6.23 12.63
C ASP A 35 -7.30 4.77 12.14
N THR A 36 -8.02 4.45 11.06
CA THR A 36 -8.14 3.11 10.46
C THR A 36 -7.89 3.17 8.94
N PRO A 37 -6.66 3.50 8.51
CA PRO A 37 -6.34 3.77 7.10
C PRO A 37 -6.67 2.60 6.17
N TRP A 38 -6.53 1.37 6.66
CA TRP A 38 -6.83 0.15 5.90
C TRP A 38 -8.33 -0.09 5.69
N ASP A 39 -9.17 0.34 6.65
CA ASP A 39 -10.62 0.20 6.56
C ASP A 39 -11.20 1.25 5.61
N ASP A 40 -10.66 2.47 5.68
CA ASP A 40 -11.00 3.61 4.80
C ASP A 40 -10.24 3.58 3.46
N ARG A 41 -9.59 2.47 3.12
CA ARG A 41 -8.77 2.39 1.91
C ARG A 41 -9.62 2.64 0.67
N GLN A 42 -9.11 3.44 -0.25
CA GLN A 42 -9.79 3.72 -1.51
C GLN A 42 -9.05 3.10 -2.68
N PRO A 43 -9.75 2.65 -3.73
CA PRO A 43 -9.10 2.14 -4.93
C PRO A 43 -8.24 3.25 -5.53
N PHE A 44 -6.98 2.94 -5.79
CA PHE A 44 -6.03 3.86 -6.40
C PHE A 44 -5.61 3.32 -7.76
N TYR A 45 -5.52 4.21 -8.75
CA TYR A 45 -5.02 3.87 -10.07
C TYR A 45 -3.77 4.70 -10.33
N PRO A 46 -2.56 4.10 -10.26
CA PRO A 46 -1.35 4.81 -10.58
C PRO A 46 -1.37 5.27 -12.04
N GLY A 47 -1.19 6.58 -12.24
CA GLY A 47 -1.00 7.18 -13.56
C GLY A 47 0.47 7.33 -13.90
N GLU A 48 0.76 7.85 -15.10
CA GLU A 48 2.13 8.08 -15.58
C GLU A 48 2.90 9.13 -14.74
N GLU A 49 2.18 10.02 -14.05
CA GLU A 49 2.73 11.04 -13.14
C GLU A 49 2.92 10.53 -11.70
N THR A 50 2.49 9.30 -11.39
CA THR A 50 2.54 8.77 -10.03
C THR A 50 3.92 8.18 -9.73
N GLU A 51 4.63 8.79 -8.79
CA GLU A 51 5.93 8.31 -8.33
C GLU A 51 5.77 7.41 -7.10
N LEU A 52 5.48 6.14 -7.34
CA LEU A 52 5.37 5.13 -6.28
C LEU A 52 6.74 4.66 -5.80
N GLU A 53 7.13 5.10 -4.60
CA GLU A 53 8.35 4.66 -3.95
C GLU A 53 8.08 3.48 -2.99
N PRO A 54 8.73 2.32 -3.15
CA PRO A 54 8.54 1.19 -2.25
C PRO A 54 9.11 1.51 -0.86
N VAL A 55 8.29 1.29 0.17
CA VAL A 55 8.68 1.56 1.56
C VAL A 55 8.93 0.27 2.33
N PRO A 56 9.90 0.28 3.28
CA PRO A 56 10.24 -0.89 4.06
C PRO A 56 9.05 -1.37 4.91
N GLY A 57 8.91 -2.69 5.02
CA GLY A 57 7.76 -3.33 5.67
C GLY A 57 7.57 -3.03 7.17
N HIS A 58 8.44 -2.24 7.80
CA HIS A 58 8.24 -1.76 9.16
C HIS A 58 7.00 -0.85 9.27
N TYR A 59 6.66 -0.11 8.20
CA TYR A 59 5.44 0.71 8.15
C TYR A 59 4.14 -0.10 8.14
N ARG A 60 4.18 -1.42 7.88
CA ARG A 60 3.00 -2.30 7.98
C ARG A 60 2.35 -2.24 9.35
N TYR A 61 3.16 -2.14 10.41
CA TYR A 61 2.67 -2.05 11.79
C TYR A 61 2.00 -0.70 12.06
N MET A 62 2.56 0.38 11.52
CA MET A 62 1.99 1.73 11.64
C MET A 62 0.67 1.86 10.88
N LEU A 63 0.58 1.23 9.71
CA LEU A 63 -0.61 1.25 8.85
C LEU A 63 -1.66 0.18 9.25
N ARG A 64 -1.42 -0.55 10.36
CA ARG A 64 -2.30 -1.63 10.86
C ARG A 64 -2.76 -2.60 9.78
N LEU A 65 -1.88 -2.90 8.81
CA LEU A 65 -2.23 -3.82 7.73
C LEU A 65 -2.47 -5.22 8.30
N PRO A 66 -3.47 -5.96 7.81
CA PRO A 66 -3.72 -7.32 8.25
C PRO A 66 -2.47 -8.17 8.00
N ARG A 67 -2.03 -8.87 9.04
CA ARG A 67 -1.10 -9.98 8.92
C ARG A 67 -1.93 -11.16 8.42
N GLU A 68 -1.93 -11.38 7.10
CA GLU A 68 -2.31 -12.68 6.55
C GLU A 68 -1.36 -13.78 7.05
#